data_AF-F3UNQ3-F1
#
_entry.id   AF-F3UNQ3-F1
#
_cell.length_a   1.000
_cell.length_b   1.000
_cell.length_c   1.000
_cell.angle_alpha   90.00
_cell.angle_beta   90.00
_cell.angle_gamma   90.00
#
_symmetry.space_group_name_H-M   'P 1'
#
loop_
_entity.id
_entity.type
_entity.pdbx_description
1 polymer ?
#
loop_
_entity_poly.entity_id
_entity_poly.type
_entity_poly.pdbx_seq_one_letter_code
_entity_poly.pdbx_strand_id
1 'polypeptide(L)'
;EQIARGKQKVIVLAPKYHNLSDSDNLFVFSSAEEVLESLEDMNKRINERLEQNIVSHDATIIIYNMVDLLQELSQDGIDQLTYLLEKGLKVGYGIVVMASPAISRNIDMASKQVKSYKQAILAIRFNDQSILSAVNKPLREAALEGQLHYYVVDNQLTTIKVLIP
;
A
#
# COMPACT_ATOMS: atom_id res chain seq x y z
N GLU A 1 -9.28 -2.80 16.29
CA GLU A 1 -9.72 -4.12 16.80
C GLU A 1 -10.03 -5.20 15.75
N GLN A 2 -10.53 -4.90 14.53
CA GLN A 2 -10.96 -5.97 13.61
C GLN A 2 -9.82 -6.79 12.97
N ILE A 3 -8.65 -6.18 12.71
CA ILE A 3 -7.48 -6.90 12.16
C ILE A 3 -6.85 -7.85 13.20
N ALA A 4 -6.94 -7.53 14.50
CA ALA A 4 -6.38 -8.33 15.58
C ALA A 4 -7.12 -9.65 15.86
N ARG A 5 -8.35 -9.82 15.35
CA ARG A 5 -9.13 -11.06 15.53
C ARG A 5 -8.85 -12.13 14.47
N GLY A 6 -8.26 -11.75 13.34
CA GLY A 6 -7.67 -12.70 12.41
C GLY A 6 -6.24 -12.98 12.82
N LYS A 7 -5.86 -14.25 12.98
CA LYS A 7 -4.44 -14.67 13.07
C LYS A 7 -3.69 -14.46 11.73
N GLN A 8 -4.02 -13.39 10.99
CA GLN A 8 -3.45 -13.09 9.69
C GLN A 8 -2.15 -12.34 9.91
N LYS A 9 -1.07 -12.85 9.33
CA LYS A 9 0.26 -12.24 9.40
C LYS A 9 0.21 -10.88 8.71
N VAL A 10 0.54 -9.80 9.43
CA VAL A 10 0.67 -8.45 8.86
C VAL A 10 2.14 -8.05 8.86
N ILE A 11 2.66 -7.74 7.68
CA ILE A 11 4.03 -7.26 7.46
C ILE A 11 3.94 -5.80 7.06
N VAL A 12 4.75 -4.94 7.66
CA VAL A 12 4.82 -3.52 7.32
C VAL A 12 6.21 -3.18 6.84
N LEU A 13 6.29 -2.62 5.65
CA LEU A 13 7.50 -1.96 5.14
C LEU A 13 7.30 -0.47 5.36
N ALA A 14 8.14 0.15 6.19
CA ALA A 14 8.03 1.54 6.57
C ALA A 14 9.37 2.27 6.35
N PRO A 15 9.37 3.60 6.14
CA PRO A 15 10.58 4.38 6.22
C PRO A 15 11.15 4.35 7.65
N LYS A 16 12.44 4.64 7.77
CA LYS A 16 13.19 4.67 9.04
C LYS A 16 12.52 5.51 10.11
N TYR A 17 11.93 6.64 9.72
CA TYR A 17 11.19 7.51 10.61
C TYR A 17 9.69 7.34 10.39
N HIS A 18 9.06 6.50 11.22
CA HIS A 18 7.62 6.27 11.20
C HIS A 18 6.97 6.45 12.58
N ASN A 19 5.66 6.68 12.59
CA ASN A 19 4.85 6.85 13.82
C ASN A 19 4.00 5.60 14.14
N LEU A 20 4.37 4.42 13.64
CA LEU A 20 3.67 3.18 13.95
C LEU A 20 3.91 2.80 15.43
N SER A 21 2.84 2.40 16.11
CA SER A 21 2.89 1.85 17.47
C SER A 21 3.21 0.36 17.43
N ASP A 22 3.99 -0.11 18.40
CA ASP A 22 4.28 -1.55 18.55
C ASP A 22 2.99 -2.34 18.84
N SER A 23 2.83 -3.48 18.16
CA SER A 23 1.75 -4.42 18.44
C SER A 23 2.18 -5.86 18.12
N ASP A 24 1.71 -6.83 18.90
CA ASP A 24 2.20 -8.22 18.90
C ASP A 24 2.06 -8.96 17.56
N ASN A 25 1.21 -8.49 16.64
CA ASN A 25 0.94 -9.14 15.35
C ASN A 25 1.50 -8.36 14.15
N LEU A 26 2.34 -7.35 14.39
CA LEU A 26 2.87 -6.45 13.36
C LEU A 26 4.36 -6.68 13.19
N PHE A 27 4.77 -7.20 12.04
CA PHE A 27 6.18 -7.31 11.68
C PHE A 27 6.59 -6.06 10.92
N VAL A 28 7.25 -5.11 11.58
CA VAL A 28 7.68 -3.85 10.97
C VAL A 28 9.15 -3.95 10.58
N PHE A 29 9.44 -3.67 9.31
CA PHE A 29 10.78 -3.48 8.77
C PHE A 29 10.94 -2.02 8.40
N SER A 30 11.96 -1.35 8.92
CA SER A 30 12.07 0.11 8.85
C SER A 30 13.45 0.63 8.42
N SER A 31 14.50 -0.17 8.52
CA SER A 31 15.79 0.19 7.92
C SER A 31 15.82 -0.21 6.45
N ALA A 32 16.59 0.52 5.63
CA ALA A 32 16.73 0.17 4.21
C ALA A 32 17.26 -1.26 4.00
N GLU A 33 18.15 -1.72 4.88
CA GLU A 33 18.71 -3.08 4.90
C GLU A 33 17.63 -4.11 5.27
N GLU A 34 16.90 -3.91 6.36
CA GLU A 34 15.79 -4.78 6.78
C GLU A 34 14.70 -4.88 5.71
N VAL A 35 14.34 -3.74 5.11
CA VAL A 35 13.33 -3.70 4.05
C VAL A 35 13.82 -4.48 2.83
N LEU A 36 15.07 -4.29 2.40
CA LEU A 36 15.62 -5.03 1.27
C LEU A 36 15.65 -6.54 1.53
N GLU A 37 16.21 -6.97 2.67
CA GLU A 37 16.25 -8.39 3.05
C GLU A 37 14.86 -9.01 3.09
N SER A 38 13.89 -8.30 3.70
CA SER A 38 12.50 -8.77 3.76
C SER A 38 11.85 -8.86 2.37
N LEU A 39 12.15 -7.94 1.46
CA LEU A 39 11.66 -7.95 0.08
C LEU A 39 12.24 -9.13 -0.70
N GLU A 40 13.53 -9.40 -0.57
CA GLU A 40 14.19 -10.55 -1.19
C GLU A 40 13.57 -11.87 -0.72
N ASP A 41 13.41 -12.03 0.59
CA ASP A 41 12.78 -13.22 1.19
C ASP A 41 11.34 -13.41 0.72
N MET A 42 10.55 -12.33 0.70
CA MET A 42 9.17 -12.39 0.19
C MET A 42 9.12 -12.73 -1.29
N ASN A 43 10.00 -12.17 -2.11
CA ASN A 43 10.03 -12.42 -3.55
C ASN A 43 10.48 -13.85 -3.87
N LYS A 44 11.42 -14.40 -3.09
CA LYS A 44 11.76 -15.82 -3.16
C LYS A 44 10.54 -16.71 -2.86
N ARG A 45 9.82 -16.42 -1.78
CA ARG A 45 8.59 -17.16 -1.44
C ARG A 45 7.48 -16.99 -2.47
N ILE A 46 7.36 -15.82 -3.10
CA ILE A 46 6.45 -15.61 -4.22
C ILE A 46 6.77 -16.56 -5.37
N ASN A 47 8.05 -16.73 -5.72
CA ASN A 47 8.47 -17.65 -6.79
C ASN A 47 8.12 -19.11 -6.46
N GLU A 48 8.46 -19.56 -5.26
CA GLU A 48 8.11 -20.92 -4.80
C GLU A 48 6.60 -21.17 -4.88
N ARG A 49 5.79 -20.18 -4.50
CA ARG A 49 4.33 -20.29 -4.54
C ARG A 49 3.76 -20.22 -5.95
N LEU A 50 4.37 -19.45 -6.85
CA LEU A 50 4.01 -19.42 -8.27
C LEU A 50 4.26 -20.80 -8.90
N GLU A 51 5.41 -21.41 -8.64
CA GLU A 51 5.76 -22.76 -9.12
C GLU A 51 4.78 -23.82 -8.60
N GLN A 52 4.37 -23.69 -7.34
CA GLN A 52 3.43 -24.61 -6.68
C GLN A 52 1.96 -24.26 -6.94
N ASN A 53 1.66 -23.20 -7.70
CA ASN A 53 0.31 -22.69 -7.96
C ASN A 53 -0.51 -22.41 -6.68
N ILE A 54 0.14 -21.95 -5.60
CA ILE A 54 -0.53 -21.64 -4.34
C ILE A 54 -1.10 -20.23 -4.38
N VAL A 55 -2.43 -20.12 -4.27
CA VAL A 55 -3.16 -18.84 -4.33
C VAL A 55 -3.87 -18.48 -3.01
N SER A 56 -3.84 -19.38 -2.02
CA SER A 56 -4.45 -19.13 -0.71
C SER A 56 -3.75 -17.99 0.01
N HIS A 57 -4.49 -17.20 0.81
CA HIS A 57 -3.90 -16.10 1.57
C HIS A 57 -2.70 -16.53 2.43
N ASP A 58 -1.63 -15.75 2.39
CA ASP A 58 -0.40 -15.98 3.15
C ASP A 58 -0.16 -14.88 4.21
N ALA A 59 -0.14 -13.63 3.75
CA ALA A 59 0.05 -12.46 4.59
C ALA A 59 -0.57 -11.21 3.95
N THR A 60 -0.80 -10.18 4.76
CA THR A 60 -1.10 -8.83 4.30
C THR A 60 0.14 -7.97 4.46
N ILE A 61 0.57 -7.32 3.39
CA ILE A 61 1.71 -6.41 3.34
C ILE A 61 1.17 -4.98 3.31
N ILE A 62 1.68 -4.15 4.22
CA ILE A 62 1.41 -2.72 4.28
C ILE A 62 2.68 -1.99 3.88
N ILE A 63 2.63 -1.28 2.77
CA ILE A 63 3.69 -0.35 2.37
C ILE A 63 3.32 1.00 2.98
N TYR A 64 3.92 1.31 4.12
CA TYR A 64 3.64 2.51 4.89
C TYR A 64 4.46 3.69 4.38
N ASN A 65 3.79 4.81 4.12
CA ASN A 65 4.40 6.04 3.61
C ASN A 65 5.38 5.80 2.45
N MET A 66 4.87 5.24 1.36
CA MET A 66 5.66 4.79 0.21
C MET A 66 6.57 5.87 -0.38
N VAL A 67 6.14 7.14 -0.36
CA VAL A 67 6.93 8.25 -0.92
C VAL A 67 8.25 8.42 -0.18
N ASP A 68 8.24 8.30 1.14
CA ASP A 68 9.44 8.43 1.95
C ASP A 68 10.24 7.14 1.94
N LEU A 69 9.57 5.97 1.97
CA LEU A 69 10.24 4.69 1.84
C LEU A 69 11.08 4.59 0.55
N LEU A 70 10.53 5.01 -0.59
CA LEU A 70 11.24 4.97 -1.87
C LEU A 70 12.50 5.84 -1.89
N GLN A 71 12.59 6.88 -1.06
CA GLN A 71 13.78 7.73 -0.97
C GLN A 71 14.93 7.04 -0.20
N GLU A 72 14.60 6.05 0.62
CA GLU A 72 15.56 5.29 1.43
C GLU A 72 16.04 4.01 0.72
N LEU A 73 15.30 3.54 -0.28
CA LEU A 73 15.63 2.33 -1.02
C LEU A 73 16.68 2.58 -2.11
N SER A 74 17.56 1.59 -2.29
CA SER A 74 18.42 1.48 -3.46
C SER A 74 17.59 1.12 -4.71
N GLN A 75 18.21 1.21 -5.90
CA GLN A 75 17.55 0.76 -7.13
C GLN A 75 17.12 -0.72 -7.04
N ASP A 76 17.95 -1.56 -6.43
CA ASP A 76 17.62 -2.97 -6.20
C ASP A 76 16.39 -3.12 -5.27
N GLY A 77 16.33 -2.36 -4.18
CA GLY A 77 15.14 -2.34 -3.32
C GLY A 77 13.86 -1.90 -4.05
N ILE A 78 13.96 -0.91 -4.95
CA ILE A 78 12.84 -0.49 -5.80
C ILE A 78 12.42 -1.60 -6.76
N ASP A 79 13.36 -2.35 -7.34
CA ASP A 79 13.08 -3.45 -8.25
C ASP A 79 12.43 -4.62 -7.51
N GLN A 80 12.91 -4.97 -6.31
CA GLN A 80 12.30 -5.98 -5.45
C GLN A 80 10.88 -5.58 -5.01
N LEU A 81 10.67 -4.31 -4.62
CA LEU A 81 9.35 -3.80 -4.27
C LEU A 81 8.40 -3.84 -5.47
N THR A 82 8.89 -3.51 -6.67
CA THR A 82 8.12 -3.62 -7.91
C THR A 82 7.67 -5.06 -8.14
N TYR A 83 8.57 -6.04 -7.99
CA TYR A 83 8.23 -7.45 -8.18
C TYR A 83 7.14 -7.92 -7.21
N LEU A 84 7.27 -7.54 -5.94
CA LEU A 84 6.25 -7.81 -4.90
C LEU A 84 4.87 -7.25 -5.33
N LEU A 85 4.83 -6.00 -5.77
CA LEU A 85 3.61 -5.31 -6.20
C LEU A 85 2.96 -5.93 -7.45
N GLU A 86 3.75 -6.55 -8.33
CA GLU A 86 3.27 -7.20 -9.56
C GLU A 86 2.79 -8.63 -9.34
N LYS A 87 3.47 -9.38 -8.46
CA LYS A 87 3.30 -10.84 -8.32
C LYS A 87 2.65 -11.25 -7.02
N GLY A 88 2.80 -10.48 -5.94
CA GLY A 88 2.34 -10.86 -4.61
C GLY A 88 0.85 -11.20 -4.56
N LEU A 89 0.01 -10.36 -5.17
CA LEU A 89 -1.44 -10.59 -5.25
C LEU A 89 -1.81 -11.92 -5.93
N LYS A 90 -0.97 -12.43 -6.85
CA LYS A 90 -1.24 -13.67 -7.59
C LYS A 90 -1.07 -14.92 -6.73
N VAL A 91 -0.32 -14.81 -5.62
CA VAL A 91 0.02 -15.93 -4.74
C VAL A 91 -0.42 -15.73 -3.30
N GLY A 92 -1.46 -14.91 -3.09
CA GLY A 92 -2.11 -14.77 -1.79
C GLY A 92 -1.50 -13.73 -0.83
N TYR A 93 -0.61 -12.85 -1.31
CA TYR A 93 -0.25 -11.65 -0.54
C TYR A 93 -1.28 -10.55 -0.79
N GLY A 94 -2.01 -10.15 0.26
CA GLY A 94 -2.79 -8.92 0.22
C GLY A 94 -1.84 -7.73 0.31
N ILE A 95 -2.05 -6.68 -0.49
CA ILE A 95 -1.16 -5.51 -0.49
C ILE A 95 -1.97 -4.25 -0.28
N VAL A 96 -1.57 -3.45 0.71
CA VAL A 96 -2.09 -2.12 0.99
C VAL A 96 -0.95 -1.12 0.89
N VAL A 97 -1.13 -0.07 0.09
CA VAL A 97 -0.14 0.99 -0.07
C VAL A 97 -0.69 2.27 0.53
N MET A 98 0.07 2.87 1.44
CA MET A 98 -0.20 4.19 2.01
C MET A 98 0.77 5.18 1.40
N ALA A 99 0.25 6.16 0.65
CA ALA A 99 1.05 7.17 -0.01
C ALA A 99 0.38 8.54 0.06
N SER A 100 1.20 9.58 0.10
CA SER A 100 0.73 10.95 -0.10
C SER A 100 0.53 11.22 -1.60
N PRO A 101 -0.20 12.29 -1.98
CA PRO A 101 -0.39 12.67 -3.39
C PRO A 101 0.91 12.93 -4.15
N ALA A 102 2.04 13.13 -3.44
CA ALA A 102 3.35 13.33 -4.04
C ALA A 102 3.79 12.14 -4.92
N ILE A 103 3.31 10.92 -4.66
CA ILE A 103 3.60 9.73 -5.48
C ILE A 103 3.19 9.90 -6.96
N SER A 104 2.27 10.83 -7.25
CA SER A 104 1.93 11.21 -8.63
C SER A 104 3.14 11.60 -9.47
N ARG A 105 4.15 12.25 -8.85
CA ARG A 105 5.37 12.76 -9.50
C ARG A 105 6.47 11.71 -9.64
N ASN A 106 6.42 10.63 -8.87
CA ASN A 106 7.44 9.58 -8.91
C ASN A 106 7.37 8.80 -10.24
N ILE A 107 8.53 8.54 -10.85
CA ILE A 107 8.64 7.91 -12.18
C ILE A 107 9.19 6.48 -12.15
N ASP A 108 9.60 5.99 -10.98
CA ASP A 108 10.08 4.63 -10.76
C ASP A 108 8.97 3.60 -11.00
N MET A 109 9.37 2.34 -11.17
CA MET A 109 8.47 1.25 -11.54
C MET A 109 7.49 0.88 -10.43
N ALA A 110 7.92 0.91 -9.16
CA ALA A 110 7.04 0.64 -8.03
C ALA A 110 5.90 1.67 -7.95
N SER A 111 6.24 2.96 -8.10
CA SER A 111 5.26 4.06 -8.16
C SER A 111 4.32 3.92 -9.35
N LYS A 112 4.81 3.54 -10.53
CA LYS A 112 3.95 3.26 -11.71
C LYS A 112 2.98 2.13 -11.43
N GLN A 113 3.45 1.04 -10.81
CA GLN A 113 2.62 -0.11 -10.48
C GLN A 113 1.51 0.26 -9.50
N VAL A 114 1.82 1.00 -8.42
CA VAL A 114 0.80 1.47 -7.47
C VAL A 114 -0.20 2.42 -8.11
N LYS A 115 0.26 3.35 -8.96
CA LYS A 115 -0.64 4.27 -9.69
C LYS A 115 -1.60 3.55 -10.65
N SER A 116 -1.36 2.28 -10.98
CA SER A 116 -2.26 1.48 -11.80
C SER A 116 -3.45 0.90 -11.02
N TYR A 117 -3.43 0.97 -9.68
CA TYR A 117 -4.50 0.43 -8.84
C TYR A 117 -5.81 1.20 -9.05
N LYS A 118 -6.90 0.45 -9.20
CA LYS A 118 -8.25 0.99 -9.47
C LYS A 118 -9.11 1.15 -8.22
N GLN A 119 -8.55 0.82 -7.06
CA GLN A 119 -9.21 0.88 -5.77
C GLN A 119 -8.36 1.67 -4.78
N ALA A 120 -8.98 2.61 -4.07
CA ALA A 120 -8.30 3.43 -3.09
C ALA A 120 -9.25 4.01 -2.04
N ILE A 121 -8.69 4.34 -0.89
CA ILE A 121 -9.32 5.19 0.13
C ILE A 121 -8.55 6.51 0.17
N LEU A 122 -9.24 7.64 0.06
CA LEU A 122 -8.66 8.98 0.10
C LEU A 122 -9.11 9.71 1.36
N ALA A 123 -8.13 10.12 2.17
CA ALA A 123 -8.29 10.98 3.35
C ALA A 123 -8.15 12.49 3.01
N ILE A 124 -8.20 12.83 1.72
CA ILE A 124 -8.07 14.17 1.19
C ILE A 124 -9.18 14.44 0.18
N ARG A 125 -9.34 15.70 -0.22
CA ARG A 125 -10.23 16.05 -1.33
C ARG A 125 -9.85 15.29 -2.59
N PHE A 126 -10.84 14.81 -3.32
CA PHE A 126 -10.63 14.11 -4.58
C PHE A 126 -9.92 15.01 -5.61
N ASN A 127 -10.19 16.31 -5.61
CA ASN A 127 -9.55 17.28 -6.50
C ASN A 127 -8.11 17.66 -6.08
N ASP A 128 -7.63 17.24 -4.92
CA ASP A 128 -6.24 17.49 -4.45
C ASP A 128 -5.26 16.37 -4.85
N GLN A 129 -5.70 15.41 -5.66
CA GLN A 129 -4.87 14.34 -6.20
C GLN A 129 -5.11 14.18 -7.71
N SER A 130 -4.13 13.59 -8.41
CA SER A 130 -4.14 13.39 -9.86
C SER A 130 -3.95 11.94 -10.30
N ILE A 131 -3.95 11.00 -9.35
CA ILE A 131 -3.67 9.58 -9.58
C ILE A 131 -4.94 8.86 -10.03
N LEU A 132 -6.03 9.10 -9.32
CA LEU A 132 -7.32 8.45 -9.51
C LEU A 132 -8.24 9.32 -10.35
N SER A 133 -8.98 8.67 -11.25
CA SER A 133 -10.06 9.26 -12.00
C SER A 133 -11.40 8.74 -11.50
N ALA A 134 -12.44 9.58 -11.51
CA ALA A 134 -13.80 9.14 -11.21
C ALA A 134 -14.82 9.86 -12.12
N VAL A 135 -15.84 9.13 -12.56
CA VAL A 135 -16.86 9.65 -13.49
C VAL A 135 -17.81 10.62 -12.78
N ASN A 136 -18.06 10.40 -11.49
CA ASN A 136 -18.95 11.18 -10.65
C ASN A 136 -18.18 12.16 -9.75
N LYS A 137 -17.00 12.62 -10.17
CA LYS A 137 -16.20 13.57 -9.38
C LYS A 137 -16.95 14.91 -9.20
N PRO A 138 -16.89 15.53 -8.02
CA PRO A 138 -17.57 16.80 -7.77
C PRO A 138 -16.87 17.96 -8.50
N LEU A 139 -17.66 18.82 -9.16
CA LEU A 139 -17.14 20.03 -9.82
C LEU A 139 -16.65 21.09 -8.81
N ARG A 140 -17.32 21.18 -7.66
CA ARG A 140 -16.93 22.01 -6.53
C ARG A 140 -16.89 21.13 -5.30
N GLU A 141 -15.81 21.25 -4.52
CA GLU A 141 -15.55 20.37 -3.39
C GLU A 141 -15.13 21.19 -2.17
N ALA A 142 -15.87 20.99 -1.08
CA ALA A 142 -15.55 21.57 0.22
C ALA A 142 -14.32 20.90 0.84
N ALA A 143 -13.79 21.47 1.92
CA ALA A 143 -12.82 20.76 2.74
C ALA A 143 -13.44 19.46 3.26
N LEU A 144 -12.64 18.38 3.27
CA LEU A 144 -13.09 17.09 3.76
C LEU A 144 -13.16 17.15 5.29
N GLU A 145 -14.33 16.89 5.86
CA GLU A 145 -14.53 16.89 7.31
C GLU A 145 -13.82 15.70 7.97
N GLY A 146 -13.55 15.79 9.27
CA GLY A 146 -12.98 14.69 10.04
C GLY A 146 -13.80 13.41 9.89
N GLN A 147 -13.14 12.26 9.70
CA GLN A 147 -13.72 10.94 9.44
C GLN A 147 -14.37 10.73 8.07
N LEU A 148 -14.69 11.78 7.30
CA LEU A 148 -15.19 11.60 5.94
C LEU A 148 -14.02 11.30 5.02
N HIS A 149 -14.10 10.21 4.26
CA HIS A 149 -13.10 9.81 3.27
C HIS A 149 -13.81 9.49 1.97
N TYR A 150 -13.06 9.44 0.88
CA TYR A 150 -13.58 8.87 -0.35
C TYR A 150 -13.11 7.43 -0.51
N TYR A 151 -14.02 6.58 -0.96
CA TYR A 151 -13.71 5.27 -1.47
C TYR A 151 -13.88 5.30 -2.98
N VAL A 152 -12.81 4.98 -3.71
CA VAL A 152 -12.78 4.92 -5.17
C VAL A 152 -12.64 3.47 -5.57
N VAL A 153 -13.53 2.96 -6.41
CA VAL A 153 -13.41 1.64 -7.06
C VAL A 153 -13.93 1.76 -8.48
N ASP A 154 -13.15 1.27 -9.45
CA ASP A 154 -13.54 1.22 -10.86
C ASP A 154 -14.11 2.56 -11.38
N ASN A 155 -13.40 3.65 -11.06
CA ASN A 155 -13.77 5.02 -11.40
C ASN A 155 -15.08 5.54 -10.78
N GLN A 156 -15.61 4.87 -9.75
CA GLN A 156 -16.75 5.35 -8.97
C GLN A 156 -16.27 5.89 -7.62
N LEU A 157 -16.64 7.13 -7.33
CA LEU A 157 -16.35 7.82 -6.08
C LEU A 157 -17.53 7.68 -5.12
N THR A 158 -17.30 7.19 -3.90
CA THR A 158 -18.31 7.16 -2.84
C THR A 158 -17.76 7.82 -1.58
N THR A 159 -18.54 8.68 -0.94
CA THR A 159 -18.18 9.19 0.39
C THR A 159 -18.44 8.11 1.44
N ILE A 160 -17.43 7.84 2.26
CA ILE A 160 -17.49 6.89 3.37
C ILE A 160 -17.16 7.58 4.68
N LYS A 161 -17.64 7.02 5.79
CA LYS A 161 -17.25 7.44 7.13
C LYS A 161 -16.33 6.39 7.72
N VAL A 162 -15.11 6.80 8.07
CA VAL A 162 -14.10 5.92 8.65
C VAL A 162 -14.14 6.02 10.16
N LEU A 163 -13.98 4.89 10.84
CA LEU A 163 -13.84 4.85 12.29
C LEU A 163 -12.43 5.34 12.65
N ILE A 164 -12.34 6.43 13.41
CA ILE A 164 -11.10 6.85 14.06
C ILE A 164 -11.10 6.19 15.44
N PRO A 165 -10.17 5.26 15.73
CA PRO A 165 -10.06 4.62 17.03
C PRO A 165 -9.55 5.56 18.11
#